data_AF-A0A964W0R1-F1
#
_entry.id   AF-A0A964W0R1-F1
#
_cell.length_a   1.000
_cell.length_b   1.000
_cell.length_c   1.000
_cell.angle_alpha   90.00
_cell.angle_beta   90.00
_cell.angle_gamma   90.00
#
_symmetry.space_group_name_H-M   'P 1'
#
loop_
_entity.id
_entity.type
_entity.pdbx_description
1 polymer ?
#
loop_
_entity_poly.entity_id
_entity_poly.type
_entity_poly.pdbx_seq_one_letter_code
_entity_poly.pdbx_strand_id
1 'polypeptide(L)'
;MDLTNLNLVQFIPSNLILLVAALYVLGIGLKKANAVPDRYITIILLILGITFAILLSIINAQYKTMLEAITNGMLQGIVCWGIAIGVNQTAKQLTKEE
;
A
#
# COMPACT_ATOMS: atom_id res chain seq x y z
N MET A 1 -4.95 4.66 -30.95
CA MET A 1 -4.22 5.26 -29.82
C MET A 1 -3.22 4.24 -29.35
N ASP A 2 -1.94 4.51 -29.54
CA ASP A 2 -0.88 3.58 -29.17
C ASP A 2 -0.67 3.63 -27.66
N LEU A 3 -1.39 2.77 -26.94
CA LEU A 3 -1.33 2.69 -25.47
C LEU A 3 -0.03 2.07 -24.95
N THR A 4 0.84 1.56 -25.83
CA THR A 4 2.08 0.86 -25.43
C THR A 4 3.13 1.78 -24.79
N ASN A 5 3.04 3.09 -25.03
CA ASN A 5 3.89 4.11 -24.40
C ASN A 5 3.19 4.86 -23.25
N LEU A 6 2.03 4.37 -22.78
CA LEU A 6 1.30 5.02 -21.70
C LEU A 6 2.00 4.76 -20.36
N ASN A 7 2.76 5.73 -19.89
CA ASN A 7 3.34 5.69 -18.55
C ASN A 7 2.24 5.96 -17.51
N LEU A 8 1.59 4.91 -17.02
CA LEU A 8 0.47 5.03 -16.07
C LEU A 8 0.84 5.79 -14.78
N VAL A 9 2.12 5.77 -14.40
CA VAL A 9 2.63 6.47 -13.22
C VAL A 9 2.51 7.98 -13.38
N GLN A 10 2.55 8.52 -14.60
CA GLN A 10 2.41 9.96 -14.85
C GLN A 10 1.03 10.52 -14.51
N PHE A 11 0.00 9.65 -14.44
CA PHE A 11 -1.35 10.04 -14.02
C PHE A 11 -1.55 9.92 -12.51
N ILE A 12 -0.57 9.35 -11.80
CA ILE A 12 -0.60 9.22 -10.35
C ILE A 12 0.08 10.45 -9.76
N PRO A 13 -0.65 11.30 -9.02
CA PRO A 13 -0.04 12.45 -8.38
C PRO A 13 0.99 11.98 -7.34
N SER A 14 2.05 12.77 -7.13
CA SER A 14 3.22 12.38 -6.35
C SER A 14 2.90 11.95 -4.92
N ASN A 15 1.84 12.51 -4.32
CA ASN A 15 1.37 12.17 -2.98
C ASN A 15 0.76 10.75 -2.88
N LEU A 16 0.36 10.14 -4.01
CA LEU A 16 -0.21 8.79 -4.06
C LEU A 16 0.82 7.72 -4.43
N ILE A 17 2.04 8.09 -4.87
CA ILE A 17 3.10 7.13 -5.18
C ILE A 17 3.47 6.29 -3.94
N LEU A 18 3.49 6.93 -2.77
CA LEU A 18 3.75 6.25 -1.50
C LEU A 18 2.64 5.23 -1.16
N LEU A 19 1.39 5.55 -1.47
CA LEU A 19 0.27 4.63 -1.30
C LEU A 19 0.44 3.39 -2.19
N VAL A 20 0.88 3.56 -3.44
CA VAL A 20 1.15 2.43 -4.35
C VAL A 20 2.21 1.50 -3.77
N ALA A 21 3.31 2.05 -3.25
CA ALA A 21 4.37 1.26 -2.60
C ALA A 21 3.85 0.53 -1.36
N ALA A 22 3.05 1.19 -0.51
CA ALA A 22 2.47 0.61 0.69
C ALA A 22 1.50 -0.55 0.36
N LEU A 23 0.61 -0.37 -0.62
CA LEU A 23 -0.33 -1.41 -1.07
C LEU A 23 0.40 -2.62 -1.64
N TYR A 24 1.50 -2.40 -2.39
CA TYR A 24 2.32 -3.49 -2.90
C TYR A 24 2.91 -4.32 -1.74
N VAL A 25 3.53 -3.65 -0.77
CA VAL A 25 4.11 -4.30 0.41
C VAL A 25 3.04 -5.06 1.21
N LEU A 26 1.88 -4.43 1.44
CA LEU A 26 0.73 -5.08 2.09
C LEU A 26 0.26 -6.31 1.32
N GLY A 27 0.15 -6.22 -0.01
CA GLY A 27 -0.32 -7.32 -0.84
C GLY A 27 0.59 -8.54 -0.79
N ILE A 28 1.91 -8.33 -0.81
CA ILE A 28 2.86 -9.43 -0.61
C ILE A 28 2.74 -9.98 0.80
N GLY A 29 2.58 -9.12 1.80
CA GLY A 29 2.38 -9.50 3.21
C GLY A 29 1.18 -10.42 3.40
N LEU A 30 0.01 -10.01 2.92
CA LEU A 30 -1.23 -10.79 2.97
C LEU A 30 -1.07 -12.13 2.25
N LYS A 31 -0.45 -12.11 1.07
CA LYS A 31 -0.23 -13.34 0.28
C LYS A 31 0.68 -14.32 0.99
N LYS A 32 1.74 -13.82 1.63
CA LYS A 32 2.72 -14.63 2.34
C LYS A 32 2.23 -15.15 3.69
N ALA A 33 1.32 -14.42 4.33
CA ALA A 33 0.69 -14.85 5.58
C ALA A 33 -0.30 -16.02 5.36
N ASN A 34 -0.70 -16.33 4.12
CA ASN A 34 -1.79 -17.28 3.81
C ASN A 34 -3.09 -17.05 4.60
N ALA A 35 -3.25 -15.86 5.19
CA ALA A 35 -4.36 -15.53 6.07
C ALA A 35 -5.68 -15.35 5.30
N VAL A 36 -5.60 -15.03 4.00
CA VAL A 36 -6.75 -14.73 3.15
C VAL A 36 -6.54 -15.37 1.77
N PRO A 37 -7.57 -15.96 1.13
CA PRO A 37 -7.42 -16.52 -0.21
C PRO A 37 -7.04 -15.45 -1.25
N ASP A 38 -6.14 -15.78 -2.18
CA ASP A 38 -5.60 -14.87 -3.21
C ASP A 38 -6.68 -14.05 -3.94
N ARG A 39 -7.85 -14.63 -4.22
CA ARG A 39 -8.99 -13.93 -4.88
C ARG A 39 -9.49 -12.72 -4.11
N TYR A 40 -9.40 -12.74 -2.78
CA TYR A 40 -9.88 -11.66 -1.92
C TYR A 40 -8.79 -10.62 -1.68
N ILE A 41 -7.51 -10.99 -1.73
CA ILE A 41 -6.38 -10.06 -1.60
C ILE A 41 -6.51 -8.93 -2.64
N THR A 42 -6.77 -9.28 -3.89
CA THR A 42 -6.96 -8.31 -4.98
C THR A 42 -8.12 -7.35 -4.71
N ILE A 43 -9.26 -7.87 -4.26
CA ILE A 43 -10.46 -7.05 -3.99
C ILE A 43 -10.23 -6.14 -2.77
N ILE A 44 -9.59 -6.65 -1.72
CA ILE A 44 -9.27 -5.89 -0.51
C ILE A 44 -8.30 -4.75 -0.83
N LEU A 45 -7.23 -5.03 -1.59
CA LEU A 45 -6.27 -4.01 -2.01
C LEU A 45 -6.89 -2.96 -2.92
N LEU A 46 -7.81 -3.35 -3.80
CA LEU A 46 -8.53 -2.42 -4.67
C LEU A 46 -9.38 -1.45 -3.82
N ILE A 47 -10.20 -1.98 -2.91
CA ILE A 47 -11.06 -1.17 -2.04
C ILE A 47 -10.21 -0.27 -1.14
N LEU A 48 -9.14 -0.81 -0.54
CA LEU A 48 -8.21 -0.03 0.27
C LEU A 48 -7.54 1.09 -0.54
N GLY A 49 -7.06 0.80 -1.74
CA GLY A 49 -6.40 1.78 -2.58
C GLY A 49 -7.31 2.93 -2.96
N ILE A 50 -8.56 2.65 -3.36
CA ILE A 50 -9.54 3.69 -3.66
C ILE A 50 -9.84 4.53 -2.41
N THR A 51 -10.10 3.87 -1.28
CA THR A 51 -10.46 4.54 -0.02
C THR A 51 -9.32 5.45 0.47
N PHE A 52 -8.09 4.94 0.51
CA PHE A 52 -6.93 5.73 0.92
C PHE A 52 -6.60 6.83 -0.08
N ALA A 53 -6.77 6.61 -1.39
CA ALA A 53 -6.52 7.66 -2.39
C ALA A 53 -7.49 8.84 -2.22
N ILE A 54 -8.77 8.58 -1.97
CA ILE A 54 -9.78 9.62 -1.69
C ILE A 54 -9.41 10.34 -0.38
N LEU A 55 -9.11 9.58 0.69
CA LEU A 55 -8.78 10.15 1.99
C LEU A 55 -7.53 11.05 1.93
N LEU A 56 -6.44 10.58 1.31
CA LEU A 56 -5.20 11.34 1.11
C LEU A 56 -5.45 12.60 0.28
N SER A 57 -6.30 12.53 -0.74
CA SER A 57 -6.63 13.69 -1.58
C SER A 57 -7.39 14.77 -0.79
N ILE A 58 -8.33 14.37 0.07
CA ILE A 58 -9.07 15.29 0.95
C ILE A 58 -8.14 15.91 2.00
N ILE A 59 -7.27 15.10 2.61
CA ILE A 59 -6.30 15.57 3.61
C ILE A 59 -5.38 16.62 2.99
N ASN A 60 -4.82 16.33 1.81
CA ASN A 60 -3.93 17.25 1.10
C ASN A 60 -4.65 18.56 0.71
N ALA A 61 -5.95 18.51 0.41
CA ALA A 61 -6.74 19.68 0.02
C ALA A 61 -7.18 20.58 1.20
N GLN A 62 -7.29 20.06 2.42
CA GLN A 62 -7.96 20.77 3.54
C GLN A 62 -7.18 20.77 4.87
N TYR A 63 -6.29 19.82 5.12
CA TYR A 63 -5.64 19.61 6.43
C TYR A 63 -4.12 19.73 6.32
N LYS A 64 -3.57 20.84 6.80
CA LYS A 64 -2.30 21.37 6.28
C LYS A 64 -0.98 20.83 6.89
N THR A 65 -0.98 19.99 7.94
CA THR A 65 0.32 19.43 8.43
C THR A 65 0.21 18.19 9.31
N MET A 66 -0.62 18.19 10.37
CA MET A 66 -0.60 17.10 11.35
C MET A 66 -1.19 15.80 10.80
N LEU A 67 -2.35 15.89 10.14
CA LEU A 67 -3.05 14.72 9.60
C LEU A 67 -2.31 14.12 8.39
N GLU A 68 -1.67 14.97 7.59
CA GLU A 68 -0.78 14.54 6.51
C GLU A 68 0.43 13.78 7.06
N ALA A 69 1.08 14.30 8.11
CA ALA A 69 2.22 13.62 8.74
C ALA A 69 1.84 12.25 9.31
N ILE A 70 0.67 12.13 9.93
CA ILE A 70 0.17 10.84 10.45
C ILE A 70 -0.09 9.86 9.31
N THR A 71 -0.77 10.30 8.26
CA THR A 71 -1.15 9.42 7.14
C THR A 71 0.06 8.99 6.33
N ASN A 72 0.97 9.92 6.04
CA ASN A 72 2.24 9.62 5.37
C ASN A 72 3.13 8.74 6.25
N GLY A 73 3.21 9.00 7.56
CA GLY A 73 3.96 8.19 8.51
C GLY A 73 3.44 6.75 8.58
N MET A 74 2.12 6.56 8.53
CA MET A 74 1.51 5.22 8.46
C MET A 74 1.94 4.47 7.18
N LEU A 75 1.82 5.12 6.01
CA LEU A 75 2.21 4.51 4.74
C LEU A 75 3.71 4.23 4.66
N GLN A 76 4.55 5.16 5.13
CA GLN A 76 6.00 4.97 5.24
C GLN A 76 6.34 3.84 6.19
N GLY A 77 5.64 3.71 7.32
CA GLY A 77 5.81 2.59 8.25
C GLY A 77 5.57 1.23 7.58
N ILE A 78 4.53 1.11 6.75
CA ILE A 78 4.25 -0.12 5.98
C ILE A 78 5.40 -0.41 5.01
N VAL A 79 5.86 0.60 4.27
CA VAL A 79 6.98 0.42 3.33
C VAL A 79 8.28 0.05 4.06
N CYS A 80 8.59 0.74 5.17
CA CYS A 80 9.72 0.45 6.04
C CYS A 80 9.66 -0.97 6.59
N TRP A 81 8.50 -1.44 7.02
CA TRP A 81 8.30 -2.83 7.45
C TRP A 81 8.64 -3.81 6.31
N GLY A 82 8.13 -3.56 5.10
CA GLY A 82 8.39 -4.39 3.93
C GLY A 82 9.88 -4.49 3.56
N ILE A 83 10.60 -3.36 3.68
CA ILE A 83 12.04 -3.27 3.41
C ILE A 83 12.85 -3.91 4.54
N ALA A 84 12.53 -3.61 5.80
CA ALA A 84 13.35 -3.93 6.96
C ALA A 84 13.35 -5.41 7.34
N ILE A 85 12.17 -6.03 7.37
CA ILE A 85 12.03 -7.42 7.85
C ILE A 85 12.13 -8.39 6.67
N GLY A 86 11.86 -7.90 5.46
CA GLY A 86 11.68 -8.72 4.27
C GLY A 86 10.42 -9.57 4.43
N VAL A 87 9.46 -9.43 3.52
CA VAL A 87 8.16 -10.12 3.62
C VAL A 87 8.31 -11.65 3.83
N ASN A 88 9.45 -12.21 3.42
CA ASN A 88 9.83 -13.61 3.63
C ASN A 88 10.07 -14.01 5.10
N GLN A 89 10.60 -13.13 5.96
CA GLN A 89 10.78 -13.46 7.38
C GLN A 89 9.47 -13.35 8.16
N THR A 90 8.63 -12.35 7.86
CA THR A 90 7.32 -12.22 8.51
C THR A 90 6.43 -13.43 8.20
N ALA A 91 6.46 -13.92 6.96
CA ALA A 91 5.79 -15.17 6.57
C ALA A 91 6.21 -16.35 7.46
N LYS A 92 7.53 -16.52 7.67
CA LYS A 92 8.10 -17.61 8.49
C LYS A 92 7.76 -17.50 9.97
N GLN A 93 7.53 -16.29 10.48
CA GLN A 93 7.12 -16.09 11.88
C GLN A 93 5.63 -16.35 12.06
N LEU A 94 4.80 -15.93 11.12
CA LEU A 94 3.35 -16.14 11.18
C LEU A 94 2.92 -17.61 10.96
N THR A 95 3.79 -18.41 10.34
CA THR A 95 3.55 -19.85 10.08
C THR A 95 4.28 -20.78 11.04
N LYS A 96 5.07 -20.25 11.98
CA LYS A 96 5.57 -21.06 13.09
C LYS A 96 4.43 -21.27 14.07
N GLU A 97 3.85 -22.45 14.05
CA GLU A 97 3.18 -23.00 15.21
C GLU A 97 4.26 -23.13 16.30
N GLU A 98 4.04 -22.51 17.46
CA GLU A 98 4.86 -22.81 18.65
C GLU A 98 4.78 -24.29 19.01
#